data_AF-A0A1W4WZA3-F1
#
_entry.id   AF-A0A1W4WZA3-F1
#
_cell.length_a   1.000
_cell.length_b   1.000
_cell.length_c   1.000
_cell.angle_alpha   90.00
_cell.angle_beta   90.00
_cell.angle_gamma   90.00
#
_symmetry.space_group_name_H-M   'P 1'
#
loop_
_entity.id
_entity.type
_entity.pdbx_description
1 polymer ?
#
loop_
_entity_poly.entity_id
_entity_poly.type
_entity_poly.pdbx_seq_one_letter_code
_entity_poly.pdbx_strand_id
1 'polypeptide(L)'
;MKTEIYNAADEEYVVLRAKNALQTDPYAAKAWMITAKTLYPNNFTVHFEAYKMEKEAKNVKEAAKCFSYLLENFQEEKFWKEVETVIAALRSENDANDVVNQFLCDMFRHISTDVQHKLLLLTADRCEDAIEHCKLLLLLLQRFPMTIPSHGPRLVDTLLSAEKHSHANNQPVNIYRKLLICDLVPLLASENVSCELSSKLLFKLLHKGTEYYLCYIYNKTNIKDTETKIDKPWQRLFDLLEIIGKHLGWETYLTNFKNNWSKENYWQKILTFCQTHKILSVDDHVHMKQLLYCSTIFFLYCLDDYKSSLSPDASPGQVQTSFVLIEAFTDTSLSNPSLEPKSKRRRTDSESSTPIITVDKNENKNIANNFLMASNCWDLLHSSEIFTREYIKLHNHLKLDSILEDYLIDYALYKKCYDEAVAQLQPPSGIPDLTLSRHIRLANLFYLKKSYGNCFEHILAAVQLLNSGNLGSLSTQLVIGGNQRHLHYLPLTLNGVLQFCVKLLIRCIKEKFQHTLIYNDLVIGNLLVLIQLDWPLEEDFLPFLMNQIQQRGSFSYMLFQKNCRTCGQNGVVV
;
A
#
# COMPACT_ATOMS: atom_id res chain seq x y z
N MET A 1 -27.35 12.69 -65.40
CA MET A 1 -26.74 13.51 -64.32
C MET A 1 -26.51 14.94 -64.81
N LYS A 2 -27.54 15.59 -65.38
CA LYS A 2 -27.45 16.95 -65.99
C LYS A 2 -28.55 17.90 -65.46
N THR A 3 -29.23 17.51 -64.39
CA THR A 3 -30.46 18.16 -63.93
C THR A 3 -30.46 18.53 -62.45
N GLU A 4 -29.33 18.42 -61.76
CA GLU A 4 -29.20 18.84 -60.35
C GLU A 4 -28.38 20.14 -60.17
N ILE A 5 -27.88 20.74 -61.27
CA ILE A 5 -26.92 21.86 -61.21
C ILE A 5 -27.59 23.23 -61.09
N TYR A 6 -28.91 23.34 -61.27
CA TYR A 6 -29.57 24.65 -61.43
C TYR A 6 -30.08 25.32 -60.14
N ASN A 7 -29.84 24.75 -58.95
CA ASN A 7 -30.30 25.34 -57.68
C ASN A 7 -29.26 25.35 -56.54
N ALA A 8 -27.99 25.08 -56.83
CA ALA A 8 -26.92 25.22 -55.84
C ALA A 8 -26.49 26.71 -55.81
N ALA A 9 -26.37 27.31 -54.63
CA ALA A 9 -25.83 28.67 -54.49
C ALA A 9 -24.46 28.75 -55.19
N ASP A 10 -24.10 29.89 -55.79
CA ASP A 10 -22.86 30.06 -56.57
C ASP A 10 -21.61 29.53 -55.83
N GLU A 11 -21.63 29.60 -54.50
CA GLU A 11 -20.63 29.09 -53.56
C GLU A 11 -20.51 27.56 -53.58
N GLU A 12 -21.64 26.84 -53.56
CA GLU A 12 -21.69 25.37 -53.63
C GLU A 12 -21.28 24.85 -55.02
N TYR A 13 -21.56 25.62 -56.08
CA TYR A 13 -21.16 25.26 -57.44
C TYR A 13 -19.63 25.23 -57.59
N VAL A 14 -18.92 26.23 -57.06
CA VAL A 14 -17.45 26.28 -57.13
C VAL A 14 -16.82 25.18 -56.28
N VAL A 15 -17.38 24.87 -55.11
CA VAL A 15 -16.95 23.75 -54.26
C VAL A 15 -17.20 22.39 -54.93
N LEU A 16 -18.35 22.22 -55.61
CA LEU A 16 -18.67 20.99 -56.35
C LEU A 16 -17.71 20.78 -57.53
N ARG A 17 -17.32 21.87 -58.21
CA ARG A 17 -16.31 21.84 -59.28
C ARG A 17 -14.93 21.46 -58.74
N ALA A 18 -14.54 21.93 -57.55
CA ALA A 18 -13.31 21.51 -56.89
C ALA A 18 -13.31 20.02 -56.53
N LYS A 19 -14.43 19.48 -56.02
CA LYS A 19 -14.59 18.03 -55.72
C LYS A 19 -14.52 17.16 -56.96
N ASN A 20 -15.16 17.57 -58.06
CA ASN A 20 -15.10 16.83 -59.33
C ASN A 20 -13.70 16.86 -59.94
N ALA A 21 -12.97 17.97 -59.80
CA ALA A 21 -11.58 18.08 -60.24
C ALA A 21 -10.62 17.22 -59.39
N LEU A 22 -10.93 16.95 -58.12
CA LEU A 22 -10.10 16.10 -57.25
C LEU A 22 -9.95 14.65 -57.78
N GLN A 23 -10.93 14.17 -58.56
CA GLN A 23 -10.89 12.82 -59.16
C GLN A 23 -10.01 12.74 -60.42
N THR A 24 -9.70 13.87 -61.06
CA THR A 24 -8.98 13.93 -62.34
C THR A 24 -7.61 14.60 -62.23
N ASP A 25 -7.50 15.68 -61.46
CA ASP A 25 -6.25 16.41 -61.22
C ASP A 25 -6.26 17.15 -59.85
N PRO A 26 -5.42 16.73 -58.90
CA PRO A 26 -5.28 17.38 -57.59
C PRO A 26 -4.88 18.87 -57.67
N TYR A 27 -4.13 19.29 -58.68
CA TYR A 27 -3.68 20.67 -58.83
C TYR A 27 -4.80 21.57 -59.36
N ALA A 28 -5.59 21.08 -60.31
CA ALA A 28 -6.81 21.76 -60.75
C ALA A 28 -7.80 21.94 -59.60
N ALA A 29 -7.97 20.93 -58.74
CA ALA A 29 -8.82 21.01 -57.56
C ALA A 29 -8.37 22.11 -56.57
N LYS A 30 -7.05 22.25 -56.36
CA LYS A 30 -6.46 23.33 -55.55
C LYS A 30 -6.67 24.71 -56.17
N ALA A 31 -6.52 24.84 -57.49
CA ALA A 31 -6.76 26.10 -58.19
C ALA A 31 -8.21 26.57 -58.02
N TRP A 32 -9.18 25.66 -58.21
CA TRP A 32 -10.60 25.94 -57.98
C TRP A 32 -10.89 26.33 -56.52
N MET A 33 -10.24 25.68 -55.55
CA MET A 33 -10.44 25.99 -54.14
C MET A 33 -9.82 27.35 -53.74
N ILE A 34 -8.68 27.72 -54.32
CA ILE A 34 -8.11 29.07 -54.14
C ILE A 34 -9.04 30.12 -54.73
N THR A 35 -9.60 29.87 -55.93
CA THR A 35 -10.60 30.76 -56.54
C THR A 35 -11.83 30.91 -55.66
N ALA A 36 -12.34 29.82 -55.09
CA ALA A 36 -13.46 29.85 -54.15
C ALA A 36 -13.14 30.71 -52.90
N LYS A 37 -11.96 30.53 -52.29
CA LYS A 37 -11.50 31.32 -51.14
C LYS A 37 -11.38 32.81 -51.44
N THR A 38 -10.96 33.18 -52.66
CA THR A 38 -10.86 34.58 -53.07
C THR A 38 -12.22 35.21 -53.38
N LEU A 39 -13.16 34.44 -53.93
CA LEU A 39 -14.51 34.92 -54.25
C LEU A 39 -15.39 35.04 -53.00
N TYR A 40 -15.20 34.14 -52.02
CA TYR A 40 -16.00 34.08 -50.79
C TYR A 40 -15.13 34.00 -49.53
N PRO A 41 -14.43 35.09 -49.15
CA PRO A 41 -13.46 35.08 -48.06
C PRO A 41 -14.06 34.82 -46.67
N ASN A 42 -15.33 35.17 -46.45
CA ASN A 42 -15.99 35.06 -45.15
C ASN A 42 -16.98 33.87 -45.09
N ASN A 43 -16.91 32.93 -46.03
CA ASN A 43 -17.83 31.81 -46.07
C ASN A 43 -17.23 30.56 -45.42
N PHE A 44 -17.85 30.10 -44.34
CA PHE A 44 -17.46 28.89 -43.62
C PHE A 44 -17.41 27.65 -44.51
N THR A 45 -18.40 27.45 -45.38
CA THR A 45 -18.54 26.25 -46.21
C THR A 45 -17.35 26.06 -47.14
N VAL A 46 -16.87 27.15 -47.75
CA VAL A 46 -15.73 27.15 -48.67
C VAL A 46 -14.43 26.84 -47.93
N HIS A 47 -14.21 27.47 -46.76
CA HIS A 47 -12.99 27.23 -45.97
C HIS A 47 -12.97 25.86 -45.29
N PHE A 48 -14.13 25.35 -44.86
CA PHE A 48 -14.27 24.02 -44.27
C PHE A 48 -14.05 22.91 -45.31
N GLU A 49 -14.56 23.08 -46.53
CA GLU A 49 -14.31 22.15 -47.64
C GLU A 49 -12.85 22.18 -48.12
N ALA A 50 -12.21 23.36 -48.09
CA ALA A 50 -10.78 23.46 -48.34
C ALA A 50 -9.95 22.70 -47.29
N TYR A 51 -10.32 22.80 -46.01
CA TYR A 51 -9.70 22.02 -44.95
C TYR A 51 -9.89 20.51 -45.18
N LYS A 52 -11.10 20.08 -45.51
CA LYS A 52 -11.42 18.67 -45.76
C LYS A 52 -10.63 18.09 -46.94
N MET A 53 -10.48 18.86 -48.02
CA MET A 53 -9.66 18.48 -49.17
C MET A 53 -8.17 18.34 -48.81
N GLU A 54 -7.60 19.23 -47.99
CA GLU A 54 -6.20 19.11 -47.56
C GLU A 54 -6.00 17.96 -46.55
N LYS A 55 -7.02 17.63 -45.74
CA LYS A 55 -7.05 16.42 -44.89
C LYS A 55 -7.05 15.14 -45.72
N GLU A 56 -7.90 15.05 -46.75
CA GLU A 56 -7.95 13.92 -47.69
C GLU A 56 -6.64 13.78 -48.49
N ALA A 57 -6.00 14.90 -48.83
CA ALA A 57 -4.70 14.95 -49.49
C ALA A 57 -3.49 14.64 -48.58
N LYS A 58 -3.72 14.38 -47.28
CA LYS A 58 -2.69 14.14 -46.25
C LYS A 58 -1.63 15.26 -46.15
N ASN A 59 -2.00 16.49 -46.47
CA ASN A 59 -1.08 17.62 -46.46
C ASN A 59 -1.09 18.36 -45.12
N VAL A 60 -0.21 17.95 -44.21
CA VAL A 60 -0.20 18.36 -42.81
C VAL A 60 -0.05 19.88 -42.62
N LYS A 61 0.82 20.53 -43.40
CA LYS A 61 1.15 21.96 -43.23
C LYS A 61 0.02 22.88 -43.68
N GLU A 62 -0.59 22.59 -44.83
CA GLU A 62 -1.68 23.40 -45.36
C GLU A 62 -3.00 23.12 -44.63
N ALA A 63 -3.23 21.88 -44.18
CA ALA A 63 -4.33 21.56 -43.29
C ALA A 63 -4.24 22.35 -41.97
N ALA A 64 -3.05 22.43 -41.35
CA ALA A 64 -2.84 23.22 -40.13
C ALA A 64 -3.11 24.72 -40.33
N LYS A 65 -2.71 25.31 -41.46
CA LYS A 65 -3.00 26.71 -41.80
C LYS A 65 -4.50 26.95 -42.00
N CYS A 66 -5.18 26.08 -42.74
CA CYS A 66 -6.63 26.19 -42.95
C CYS A 66 -7.39 26.03 -41.62
N PHE A 67 -6.95 25.11 -40.77
CA PHE A 67 -7.52 24.88 -39.44
C PHE A 67 -7.33 26.10 -38.52
N SER A 68 -6.15 26.74 -38.55
CA SER A 68 -5.88 27.96 -37.78
C SER A 68 -6.80 29.11 -38.21
N TYR A 69 -6.96 29.30 -39.52
CA TYR A 69 -7.85 30.32 -40.07
C TYR A 69 -9.32 30.07 -39.72
N LEU A 70 -9.75 28.80 -39.74
CA LEU A 70 -11.11 28.42 -39.34
C LEU A 70 -11.37 28.72 -37.85
N LEU A 71 -10.40 28.44 -36.97
CA LEU A 71 -10.53 28.70 -35.53
C LEU A 71 -10.61 30.19 -35.17
N GLU A 72 -9.90 31.04 -35.92
CA GLU A 72 -9.88 32.49 -35.66
C GLU A 72 -11.16 33.19 -36.13
N ASN A 73 -11.74 32.74 -37.25
CA ASN A 73 -12.79 33.49 -37.96
C ASN A 73 -14.19 32.87 -37.83
N PHE A 74 -14.33 31.61 -37.40
CA PHE A 74 -15.62 30.91 -37.40
C PHE A 74 -15.88 30.14 -36.09
N GLN A 75 -17.15 30.06 -35.67
CA GLN A 75 -17.58 29.32 -34.47
C GLN A 75 -18.71 28.31 -34.74
N GLU A 76 -18.75 27.69 -35.93
CA GLU A 76 -19.82 26.76 -36.29
C GLU A 76 -19.67 25.35 -35.67
N GLU A 77 -20.80 24.73 -35.28
CA GLU A 77 -20.85 23.39 -34.65
C GLU A 77 -20.18 22.29 -35.47
N LYS A 78 -20.26 22.37 -36.82
CA LYS A 78 -19.64 21.38 -37.72
C LYS A 78 -18.12 21.35 -37.58
N PHE A 79 -17.48 22.51 -37.35
CA PHE A 79 -16.06 22.59 -37.10
C PHE A 79 -15.69 22.11 -35.69
N TRP A 80 -16.55 22.37 -34.70
CA TRP A 80 -16.30 21.90 -33.33
C TRP A 80 -16.27 20.37 -33.22
N LYS A 81 -17.09 19.64 -33.98
CA LYS A 81 -16.97 18.17 -34.07
C LYS A 81 -15.59 17.73 -34.58
N GLU A 82 -15.02 18.47 -35.53
CA GLU A 82 -13.68 18.20 -36.01
C GLU A 82 -12.61 18.55 -34.95
N VAL A 83 -12.78 19.66 -34.23
CA VAL A 83 -11.93 20.02 -33.09
C VAL A 83 -11.95 18.92 -32.01
N GLU A 84 -13.13 18.39 -31.68
CA GLU A 84 -13.28 17.27 -30.75
C GLU A 84 -12.54 16.01 -31.24
N THR A 85 -12.57 15.70 -32.54
CA THR A 85 -11.80 14.58 -33.09
C THR A 85 -10.29 14.79 -33.01
N VAL A 86 -9.81 16.02 -33.26
CA VAL A 86 -8.39 16.37 -33.11
C VAL A 86 -7.97 16.20 -31.65
N ILE A 87 -8.79 16.65 -30.71
CA ILE A 87 -8.52 16.57 -29.27
C ILE A 87 -8.59 15.13 -28.76
N ALA A 88 -9.55 14.34 -29.24
CA ALA A 88 -9.61 12.91 -28.95
C ALA A 88 -8.35 12.20 -29.42
N ALA A 89 -7.86 12.51 -30.62
CA ALA A 89 -6.59 11.99 -31.14
C ALA A 89 -5.36 12.43 -30.30
N LEU A 90 -5.33 13.68 -29.82
CA LEU A 90 -4.27 14.18 -28.94
C LEU A 90 -4.22 13.45 -27.58
N ARG A 91 -5.36 12.90 -27.12
CA ARG A 91 -5.44 12.13 -25.87
C ARG A 91 -5.03 10.67 -26.05
N SER A 92 -5.15 10.11 -27.25
CA SER A 92 -4.79 8.73 -27.60
C SER A 92 -3.42 8.61 -28.29
N GLU A 93 -2.51 9.57 -28.09
CA GLU A 93 -1.15 9.57 -28.70
C GLU A 93 -0.36 8.27 -28.50
N ASN A 94 -0.77 7.39 -27.57
CA ASN A 94 -0.14 6.09 -27.29
C ASN A 94 -0.59 4.95 -28.22
N ASP A 95 -1.64 5.10 -29.03
CA ASP A 95 -2.11 4.06 -29.96
C ASP A 95 -1.39 4.17 -31.32
N ALA A 96 -0.20 3.57 -31.41
CA ALA A 96 0.65 3.60 -32.61
C ALA A 96 0.05 2.96 -33.88
N ASN A 97 -1.13 2.34 -33.79
CA ASN A 97 -1.76 1.60 -34.87
C ASN A 97 -2.75 2.43 -35.72
N ASP A 98 -3.09 3.67 -35.34
CA ASP A 98 -4.06 4.50 -36.07
C ASP A 98 -3.38 5.62 -36.87
N VAL A 99 -3.29 5.43 -38.18
CA VAL A 99 -2.72 6.39 -39.16
C VAL A 99 -3.48 7.73 -39.15
N VAL A 100 -4.77 7.72 -38.79
CA VAL A 100 -5.60 8.93 -38.73
C VAL A 100 -5.25 9.75 -37.49
N ASN A 101 -5.05 9.11 -36.33
CA ASN A 101 -4.66 9.81 -35.09
C ASN A 101 -3.26 10.43 -35.21
N GLN A 102 -2.31 9.75 -35.86
CA GLN A 102 -0.99 10.30 -36.15
C GLN A 102 -1.06 11.55 -37.05
N PHE A 103 -1.88 11.51 -38.11
CA PHE A 103 -2.09 12.67 -38.98
C PHE A 103 -2.67 13.87 -38.21
N LEU A 104 -3.66 13.65 -37.34
CA LEU A 104 -4.27 14.72 -36.54
C LEU A 104 -3.30 15.30 -35.51
N CYS A 105 -2.47 14.46 -34.88
CA CYS A 105 -1.41 14.90 -33.96
C CYS A 105 -0.33 15.72 -34.68
N ASP A 106 0.12 15.26 -35.85
CA ASP A 106 1.10 15.98 -36.67
C ASP A 106 0.53 17.30 -37.23
N MET A 107 -0.75 17.30 -37.62
CA MET A 107 -1.46 18.52 -38.00
C MET A 107 -1.47 19.53 -36.86
N PHE A 108 -1.82 19.08 -35.64
CA PHE A 108 -1.82 19.94 -34.47
C PHE A 108 -0.42 20.52 -34.19
N ARG A 109 0.65 19.73 -34.28
CA ARG A 109 2.04 20.19 -34.10
C ARG A 109 2.47 21.29 -35.09
N HIS A 110 1.88 21.31 -36.28
CA HIS A 110 2.16 22.32 -37.31
C HIS A 110 1.33 23.61 -37.17
N ILE A 111 0.34 23.65 -36.26
CA ILE A 111 -0.39 24.87 -35.88
C ILE A 111 0.53 25.77 -35.03
N SER A 112 0.34 27.09 -35.07
CA SER A 112 1.09 28.01 -34.20
C SER A 112 0.79 27.79 -32.72
N THR A 113 1.76 28.04 -31.85
CA THR A 113 1.64 27.83 -30.39
C THR A 113 0.49 28.62 -29.78
N ASP A 114 0.22 29.83 -30.28
CA ASP A 114 -0.87 30.69 -29.80
C ASP A 114 -2.25 30.11 -30.13
N VAL A 115 -2.40 29.55 -31.34
CA VAL A 115 -3.64 28.92 -31.81
C VAL A 115 -3.85 27.58 -31.11
N GLN A 116 -2.78 26.80 -30.89
CA GLN A 116 -2.85 25.56 -30.09
C GLN A 116 -3.31 25.83 -28.65
N HIS A 117 -2.74 26.85 -28.00
CA HIS A 117 -3.12 27.27 -26.65
C HIS A 117 -4.58 27.73 -26.60
N LYS A 118 -5.00 28.57 -27.55
CA LYS A 118 -6.39 29.06 -27.66
C LYS A 118 -7.37 27.93 -27.95
N LEU A 119 -7.02 26.96 -28.80
CA LEU A 119 -7.85 25.79 -29.11
C LEU A 119 -8.16 25.01 -27.83
N LEU A 120 -7.11 24.64 -27.08
CA LEU A 120 -7.24 23.83 -25.87
C LEU A 120 -8.05 24.53 -24.78
N LEU A 121 -7.84 25.85 -24.58
CA LEU A 121 -8.64 26.65 -23.65
C LEU A 121 -10.12 26.70 -24.06
N LEU A 122 -10.41 27.06 -25.31
CA LEU A 122 -11.79 27.15 -25.80
C LEU A 122 -12.53 25.82 -25.71
N THR A 123 -11.83 24.71 -25.91
CA THR A 123 -12.42 23.38 -25.75
C THR A 123 -12.61 22.99 -24.30
N ALA A 124 -11.68 23.34 -23.41
CA ALA A 124 -11.86 23.12 -21.99
C ALA A 124 -13.08 23.90 -21.47
N ASP A 125 -13.25 25.17 -21.87
CA ASP A 125 -14.37 26.02 -21.45
C ASP A 125 -15.74 25.53 -21.93
N ARG A 126 -15.79 24.76 -23.02
CA ARG A 126 -17.02 24.18 -23.59
C ARG A 126 -17.34 22.78 -23.08
N CYS A 127 -16.43 22.13 -22.35
CA CYS A 127 -16.68 20.80 -21.82
C CYS A 127 -17.66 20.84 -20.64
N GLU A 128 -18.75 20.09 -20.74
CA GLU A 128 -19.72 19.91 -19.66
C GLU A 128 -19.25 18.89 -18.61
N ASP A 129 -18.45 17.90 -19.02
CA ASP A 129 -17.88 16.90 -18.11
C ASP A 129 -16.63 17.44 -17.40
N ALA A 130 -16.69 17.48 -16.06
CA ALA A 130 -15.61 17.94 -15.20
C ALA A 130 -14.31 17.13 -15.36
N ILE A 131 -14.38 15.82 -15.64
CA ILE A 131 -13.19 14.98 -15.84
C ILE A 131 -12.51 15.36 -17.14
N GLU A 132 -13.30 15.50 -18.20
CA GLU A 132 -12.82 15.84 -19.54
C GLU A 132 -12.23 17.24 -19.58
N HIS A 133 -12.87 18.19 -18.90
CA HIS A 133 -12.33 19.53 -18.66
C HIS A 133 -10.96 19.46 -17.96
N CYS A 134 -10.84 18.68 -16.88
CA CYS A 134 -9.57 18.55 -16.14
C CYS A 134 -8.46 17.89 -16.97
N LYS A 135 -8.78 16.87 -17.77
CA LYS A 135 -7.82 16.22 -18.69
C LYS A 135 -7.30 17.20 -19.75
N LEU A 136 -8.15 18.08 -20.28
CA LEU A 136 -7.74 19.08 -21.28
C LEU A 136 -6.83 20.14 -20.69
N LEU A 137 -7.19 20.66 -19.51
CA LEU A 137 -6.34 21.58 -18.81
C LEU A 137 -5.00 20.93 -18.46
N LEU A 138 -4.99 19.66 -18.06
CA LEU A 138 -3.75 18.93 -17.80
C LEU A 138 -2.87 18.79 -19.05
N LEU A 139 -3.45 18.46 -20.20
CA LEU A 139 -2.76 18.46 -21.50
C LEU A 139 -2.19 19.82 -21.86
N LEU A 140 -2.95 20.90 -21.61
CA LEU A 140 -2.49 22.27 -21.81
C LEU A 140 -1.28 22.59 -20.94
N LEU A 141 -1.31 22.24 -19.66
CA LEU A 141 -0.19 22.45 -18.74
C LEU A 141 1.06 21.65 -19.12
N GLN A 142 0.89 20.41 -19.61
CA GLN A 142 1.98 19.57 -20.08
C GLN A 142 2.67 20.15 -21.33
N ARG A 143 1.90 20.69 -22.27
CA ARG A 143 2.45 21.24 -23.52
C ARG A 143 2.92 22.68 -23.40
N PHE A 144 2.32 23.48 -22.51
CA PHE A 144 2.64 24.89 -22.31
C PHE A 144 2.99 25.18 -20.85
N PRO A 145 4.20 24.84 -20.37
CA PRO A 145 4.58 25.03 -18.97
C PRO A 145 4.48 26.48 -18.46
N MET A 146 4.59 27.46 -19.36
CA MET A 146 4.43 28.89 -19.04
C MET A 146 3.04 29.26 -18.49
N THR A 147 2.04 28.41 -18.72
CA THR A 147 0.64 28.61 -18.28
C THR A 147 0.35 28.02 -16.90
N ILE A 148 1.28 27.26 -16.34
CA ILE A 148 1.15 26.60 -15.03
C ILE A 148 0.90 27.61 -13.90
N PRO A 149 1.59 28.76 -13.80
CA PRO A 149 1.33 29.71 -12.72
C PRO A 149 -0.11 30.28 -12.72
N SER A 150 -0.75 30.42 -13.89
CA SER A 150 -2.10 30.99 -14.02
C SER A 150 -3.21 29.94 -13.91
N HIS A 151 -3.02 28.76 -14.51
CA HIS A 151 -4.06 27.72 -14.60
C HIS A 151 -3.83 26.53 -13.66
N GLY A 152 -2.60 26.30 -13.20
CA GLY A 152 -2.23 25.18 -12.31
C GLY A 152 -2.97 25.20 -10.97
N PRO A 153 -2.88 26.27 -10.16
CA PRO A 153 -3.61 26.38 -8.89
C PRO A 153 -5.13 26.27 -9.06
N ARG A 154 -5.66 26.85 -10.14
CA ARG A 154 -7.10 26.76 -10.46
C ARG A 154 -7.52 25.32 -10.74
N LEU A 155 -6.71 24.57 -11.50
CA LEU A 155 -6.99 23.17 -11.79
C LEU A 155 -6.95 22.31 -10.51
N VAL A 156 -6.06 22.61 -9.56
CA VAL A 156 -6.05 21.95 -8.24
C VAL A 156 -7.38 22.18 -7.52
N ASP A 157 -7.87 23.41 -7.47
CA ASP A 157 -9.15 23.73 -6.82
C ASP A 157 -10.35 23.11 -7.55
N THR A 158 -10.35 23.11 -8.88
CA THR A 158 -11.39 22.46 -9.71
C THR A 158 -11.43 20.96 -9.44
N LEU A 159 -10.28 20.27 -9.43
CA LEU A 159 -10.20 18.84 -9.13
C LEU A 159 -10.68 18.53 -7.70
N LEU A 160 -10.26 19.32 -6.71
CA LEU A 160 -10.70 19.17 -5.32
C LEU A 160 -12.21 19.42 -5.15
N SER A 161 -12.76 20.38 -5.89
CA SER A 161 -14.20 20.67 -5.89
C SER A 161 -15.00 19.57 -6.59
N ALA A 162 -14.54 19.12 -7.76
CA ALA A 162 -15.18 18.06 -8.52
C ALA A 162 -15.22 16.74 -7.73
N GLU A 163 -14.12 16.40 -7.05
CA GLU A 163 -14.07 15.24 -6.16
C GLU A 163 -15.11 15.33 -5.04
N LYS A 164 -15.27 16.50 -4.40
CA LYS A 164 -16.19 16.71 -3.29
C LYS A 164 -17.67 16.52 -3.68
N HIS A 165 -18.03 16.92 -4.90
CA HIS A 165 -19.41 16.82 -5.41
C HIS A 165 -19.66 15.50 -6.16
N SER A 166 -18.63 14.70 -6.39
CA SER A 166 -18.73 13.38 -7.00
C SER A 166 -19.18 12.32 -6.00
N HIS A 167 -19.87 11.29 -6.51
CA HIS A 167 -20.17 10.05 -5.77
C HIS A 167 -18.91 9.33 -5.25
N ALA A 168 -17.73 9.65 -5.80
CA ALA A 168 -16.43 9.09 -5.43
C ALA A 168 -15.80 9.75 -4.18
N ASN A 169 -16.43 10.75 -3.55
CA ASN A 169 -15.86 11.45 -2.37
C ASN A 169 -15.53 10.51 -1.19
N ASN A 170 -16.27 9.41 -1.04
CA ASN A 170 -16.04 8.42 0.02
C ASN A 170 -14.99 7.36 -0.35
N GLN A 171 -14.52 7.33 -1.60
CA GLN A 171 -13.53 6.38 -2.08
C GLN A 171 -12.18 7.08 -2.30
N PRO A 172 -11.16 6.81 -1.45
CA PRO A 172 -9.86 7.45 -1.57
C PRO A 172 -9.11 7.12 -2.85
N VAL A 173 -9.42 6.00 -3.51
CA VAL A 173 -8.86 5.64 -4.82
C VAL A 173 -9.88 6.01 -5.89
N ASN A 174 -9.69 7.15 -6.54
CA ASN A 174 -10.59 7.65 -7.58
C ASN A 174 -9.83 8.37 -8.70
N ILE A 175 -10.51 8.61 -9.83
CA ILE A 175 -9.91 9.21 -11.04
C ILE A 175 -9.45 10.66 -10.79
N TYR A 176 -10.22 11.44 -10.02
CA TYR A 176 -9.87 12.83 -9.69
C TYR A 176 -8.56 12.93 -8.89
N ARG A 177 -8.39 12.09 -7.87
CA ARG A 177 -7.16 12.01 -7.07
C ARG A 177 -6.00 11.45 -7.87
N LYS A 178 -6.24 10.51 -8.80
CA LYS A 178 -5.21 10.05 -9.73
C LYS A 178 -4.69 11.22 -10.58
N LEU A 179 -5.58 11.94 -11.27
CA LEU A 179 -5.20 13.11 -12.07
C LEU A 179 -4.51 14.19 -11.22
N LEU A 180 -4.99 14.42 -9.99
CA LEU A 180 -4.41 15.40 -9.09
C LEU A 180 -3.00 15.01 -8.62
N ILE A 181 -2.83 13.80 -8.10
CA ILE A 181 -1.62 13.39 -7.38
C ILE A 181 -0.58 12.78 -8.33
N CYS A 182 -0.99 11.98 -9.30
CA CYS A 182 -0.07 11.29 -10.20
C CYS A 182 0.35 12.16 -11.38
N ASP A 183 -0.54 13.04 -11.87
CA ASP A 183 -0.30 13.78 -13.10
C ASP A 183 -0.06 15.28 -12.83
N LEU A 184 -0.94 15.95 -12.07
CA LEU A 184 -0.85 17.40 -11.86
C LEU A 184 0.25 17.81 -10.88
N VAL A 185 0.30 17.23 -9.67
CA VAL A 185 1.29 17.62 -8.65
C VAL A 185 2.74 17.52 -9.14
N PRO A 186 3.16 16.46 -9.85
CA PRO A 186 4.51 16.40 -10.43
C PRO A 186 4.79 17.50 -11.46
N LEU A 187 3.79 17.93 -12.23
CA LEU A 187 3.93 19.02 -13.20
C LEU A 187 4.11 20.37 -12.51
N LEU A 188 3.37 20.62 -11.42
CA LEU A 188 3.48 21.85 -10.63
C LEU A 188 4.85 22.01 -9.95
N ALA A 189 5.57 20.90 -9.78
CA ALA A 189 6.85 20.83 -9.09
C ALA A 189 8.07 20.77 -10.02
N SER A 190 7.86 20.92 -11.33
CA SER A 190 8.94 20.97 -12.30
C SER A 190 9.83 22.19 -12.05
N GLU A 191 11.16 21.98 -12.02
CA GLU A 191 12.18 22.99 -11.69
C GLU A 191 12.13 24.25 -12.57
N ASN A 192 11.49 24.15 -13.73
CA ASN A 192 11.38 25.23 -14.72
C ASN A 192 10.21 26.20 -14.45
N VAL A 193 9.42 26.01 -13.38
CA VAL A 193 8.18 26.75 -13.14
C VAL A 193 8.05 27.22 -11.69
N SER A 194 7.98 28.53 -11.48
CA SER A 194 7.67 29.12 -10.17
C SER A 194 6.15 29.12 -9.93
N CYS A 195 5.61 28.02 -9.42
CA CYS A 195 4.23 27.95 -8.94
C CYS A 195 4.20 28.09 -7.41
N GLU A 196 3.72 29.22 -6.90
CA GLU A 196 3.55 29.43 -5.46
C GLU A 196 2.22 28.84 -4.98
N LEU A 197 2.27 27.67 -4.33
CA LEU A 197 1.14 27.07 -3.66
C LEU A 197 1.18 27.41 -2.17
N SER A 198 0.03 27.71 -1.57
CA SER A 198 -0.04 27.97 -0.13
C SER A 198 0.36 26.73 0.68
N SER A 199 1.02 26.92 1.82
CA SER A 199 1.43 25.81 2.72
C SER A 199 0.25 24.94 3.16
N LYS A 200 -0.92 25.55 3.40
CA LYS A 200 -2.16 24.83 3.73
C LYS A 200 -2.60 23.88 2.61
N LEU A 201 -2.50 24.32 1.36
CA LEU A 201 -2.86 23.50 0.21
C LEU A 201 -1.84 22.36 0.02
N LEU A 202 -0.55 22.63 0.17
CA LEU A 202 0.51 21.63 0.10
C LEU A 202 0.32 20.49 1.11
N PHE A 203 0.02 20.80 2.38
CA PHE A 203 -0.31 19.78 3.37
C PHE A 203 -1.59 19.00 3.03
N LYS A 204 -2.62 19.67 2.48
CA LYS A 204 -3.85 19.01 2.02
C LYS A 204 -3.57 18.03 0.87
N LEU A 205 -2.71 18.40 -0.07
CA LEU A 205 -2.28 17.54 -1.17
C LEU A 205 -1.47 16.34 -0.65
N LEU A 206 -0.55 16.56 0.30
CA LEU A 206 0.23 15.49 0.91
C LEU A 206 -0.67 14.49 1.64
N HIS A 207 -1.67 14.97 2.38
CA HIS A 207 -2.66 14.11 3.03
C HIS A 207 -3.45 13.28 2.02
N LYS A 208 -4.06 13.91 1.01
CA LYS A 208 -4.86 13.22 -0.01
C LYS A 208 -4.02 12.21 -0.81
N GLY A 209 -2.77 12.56 -1.13
CA GLY A 209 -1.85 11.66 -1.81
C GLY A 209 -1.42 10.48 -0.94
N THR A 210 -1.11 10.72 0.34
CA THR A 210 -0.79 9.65 1.30
C THR A 210 -1.98 8.70 1.46
N GLU A 211 -3.19 9.21 1.68
CA GLU A 211 -4.42 8.40 1.76
C GLU A 211 -4.67 7.61 0.46
N TYR A 212 -4.51 8.25 -0.71
CA TYR A 212 -4.66 7.61 -2.02
C TYR A 212 -3.71 6.42 -2.19
N TYR A 213 -2.42 6.62 -1.96
CA TYR A 213 -1.42 5.56 -2.14
C TYR A 213 -1.57 4.45 -1.08
N LEU A 214 -1.86 4.77 0.18
CA LEU A 214 -2.10 3.76 1.22
C LEU A 214 -3.32 2.90 0.90
N CYS A 215 -4.45 3.51 0.56
CA CYS A 215 -5.63 2.76 0.16
C CYS A 215 -5.37 1.93 -1.11
N TYR A 216 -4.58 2.43 -2.05
CA TYR A 216 -4.15 1.65 -3.22
C TYR A 216 -3.31 0.43 -2.83
N ILE A 217 -2.36 0.59 -1.91
CA ILE A 217 -1.44 -0.47 -1.47
C ILE A 217 -2.16 -1.56 -0.68
N TYR A 218 -3.03 -1.19 0.26
CA TYR A 218 -3.72 -2.14 1.14
C TYR A 218 -4.98 -2.75 0.52
N ASN A 219 -5.58 -2.13 -0.51
CA ASN A 219 -6.76 -2.64 -1.21
C ASN A 219 -6.48 -3.18 -2.62
N LYS A 220 -5.23 -3.55 -2.96
CA LYS A 220 -4.82 -4.01 -4.31
C LYS A 220 -5.75 -5.06 -4.94
N THR A 221 -6.38 -5.92 -4.15
CA THR A 221 -7.26 -7.00 -4.62
C THR A 221 -8.66 -6.55 -5.04
N ASN A 222 -9.11 -5.37 -4.60
CA ASN A 222 -10.46 -4.85 -4.88
C ASN A 222 -10.50 -3.89 -6.08
N ILE A 223 -9.34 -3.57 -6.67
CA ILE A 223 -9.23 -2.63 -7.79
C ILE A 223 -9.43 -3.40 -9.09
N LYS A 224 -10.66 -3.32 -9.63
CA LYS A 224 -11.06 -4.01 -10.88
C LYS A 224 -10.63 -3.29 -12.16
N ASP A 225 -10.23 -2.02 -12.06
CA ASP A 225 -9.98 -1.15 -13.22
C ASP A 225 -8.49 -1.12 -13.63
N THR A 226 -8.20 -1.68 -14.82
CA THR A 226 -6.86 -1.71 -15.43
C THR A 226 -6.26 -0.32 -15.68
N GLU A 227 -7.09 0.72 -15.83
CA GLU A 227 -6.63 2.10 -16.06
C GLU A 227 -5.93 2.72 -14.84
N THR A 228 -6.09 2.16 -13.64
CA THR A 228 -5.53 2.70 -12.39
C THR A 228 -4.30 1.95 -11.88
N LYS A 229 -3.65 1.15 -12.74
CA LYS A 229 -2.45 0.42 -12.36
C LYS A 229 -1.29 1.38 -12.13
N ILE A 230 -0.72 1.36 -10.92
CA ILE A 230 0.42 2.20 -10.53
C ILE A 230 1.62 1.30 -10.31
N ASP A 231 2.67 1.54 -11.08
CA ASP A 231 3.95 0.88 -10.88
C ASP A 231 4.66 1.46 -9.66
N LYS A 232 5.09 0.57 -8.74
CA LYS A 232 5.84 0.90 -7.52
C LYS A 232 5.20 2.05 -6.69
N PRO A 233 4.01 1.84 -6.09
CA PRO A 233 3.26 2.89 -5.41
C PRO A 233 4.00 3.54 -4.23
N TRP A 234 4.83 2.78 -3.49
CA TRP A 234 5.67 3.35 -2.42
C TRP A 234 6.69 4.36 -2.95
N GLN A 235 7.33 4.07 -4.10
CA GLN A 235 8.27 5.00 -4.70
C GLN A 235 7.57 6.31 -5.10
N ARG A 236 6.37 6.22 -5.69
CA ARG A 236 5.57 7.39 -6.05
C ARG A 236 5.14 8.22 -4.84
N LEU A 237 4.86 7.58 -3.70
CA LEU A 237 4.58 8.28 -2.45
C LEU A 237 5.82 9.00 -1.90
N PHE A 238 7.01 8.37 -1.98
CA PHE A 238 8.26 9.03 -1.60
C PHE A 238 8.60 10.20 -2.53
N ASP A 239 8.37 10.06 -3.84
CA ASP A 239 8.56 11.14 -4.81
C ASP A 239 7.60 12.31 -4.51
N LEU A 240 6.34 12.02 -4.15
CA LEU A 240 5.36 13.02 -3.72
C LEU A 240 5.83 13.77 -2.46
N LEU A 241 6.36 13.03 -1.48
CA LEU A 241 6.91 13.60 -0.25
C LEU A 241 8.12 14.51 -0.54
N GLU A 242 9.00 14.12 -1.45
CA GLU A 242 10.13 14.93 -1.91
C GLU A 242 9.65 16.22 -2.58
N ILE A 243 8.71 16.11 -3.51
CA ILE A 243 8.12 17.22 -4.25
C ILE A 243 7.50 18.24 -3.29
N ILE A 244 6.57 17.80 -2.44
CA ILE A 244 5.86 18.69 -1.53
C ILE A 244 6.81 19.24 -0.46
N GLY A 245 7.75 18.42 0.02
CA GLY A 245 8.78 18.86 0.96
C GLY A 245 9.63 20.00 0.42
N LYS A 246 10.05 19.95 -0.85
CA LYS A 246 10.79 21.05 -1.48
C LYS A 246 9.99 22.36 -1.49
N HIS A 247 8.70 22.31 -1.86
CA HIS A 247 7.84 23.50 -1.85
C HIS A 247 7.55 24.02 -0.43
N LEU A 248 7.57 23.16 0.59
CA LEU A 248 7.44 23.56 1.99
C LEU A 248 8.74 24.06 2.62
N GLY A 249 9.86 24.06 1.88
CA GLY A 249 11.17 24.45 2.39
C GLY A 249 11.78 23.43 3.35
N TRP A 250 11.41 22.15 3.24
CA TRP A 250 11.95 21.08 4.08
C TRP A 250 13.37 20.71 3.71
N GLU A 251 14.16 20.30 4.70
CA GLU A 251 15.52 19.83 4.47
C GLU A 251 15.53 18.59 3.57
N THR A 252 16.27 18.66 2.46
CA THR A 252 16.41 17.56 1.49
C THR A 252 17.04 16.30 2.09
N TYR A 253 17.72 16.42 3.24
CA TYR A 253 18.34 15.32 3.96
C TYR A 253 17.34 14.21 4.33
N LEU A 254 16.14 14.57 4.81
CA LEU A 254 15.08 13.62 5.19
C LEU A 254 14.14 13.23 4.04
N THR A 255 14.01 14.07 3.02
CA THR A 255 13.05 13.85 1.92
C THR A 255 13.66 13.18 0.70
N ASN A 256 14.97 12.96 0.66
CA ASN A 256 15.65 12.33 -0.46
C ASN A 256 15.67 10.79 -0.35
N PHE A 257 14.91 10.15 -1.24
CA PHE A 257 14.81 8.68 -1.40
C PHE A 257 15.39 8.15 -2.73
N LYS A 258 16.12 8.98 -3.49
CA LYS A 258 16.59 8.62 -4.85
C LYS A 258 17.85 7.76 -4.90
N ASN A 259 18.75 7.90 -3.93
CA ASN A 259 20.01 7.16 -3.88
C ASN A 259 19.88 5.92 -3.01
N ASN A 260 19.98 4.70 -3.59
CA ASN A 260 20.16 3.38 -2.96
C ASN A 260 20.08 3.39 -1.43
N TRP A 261 18.89 3.70 -0.91
CA TRP A 261 18.69 3.90 0.52
C TRP A 261 18.30 2.56 1.13
N SER A 262 18.70 2.36 2.39
CA SER A 262 18.30 1.20 3.18
C SER A 262 17.49 1.68 4.38
N LYS A 263 16.62 0.81 4.91
CA LYS A 263 15.83 1.11 6.11
C LYS A 263 16.71 1.54 7.29
N GLU A 264 17.84 0.85 7.49
CA GLU A 264 18.80 1.19 8.54
C GLU A 264 19.44 2.56 8.31
N ASN A 265 19.90 2.85 7.09
CA ASN A 265 20.52 4.13 6.78
C ASN A 265 19.52 5.29 6.95
N TYR A 266 18.28 5.11 6.50
CA TYR A 266 17.24 6.13 6.64
C TYR A 266 16.83 6.33 8.10
N TRP A 267 16.74 5.25 8.88
CA TRP A 267 16.52 5.34 10.32
C TRP A 267 17.63 6.12 11.03
N GLN A 268 18.90 5.90 10.68
CA GLN A 268 20.00 6.71 11.21
C GLN A 268 19.88 8.18 10.79
N LYS A 269 19.38 8.49 9.59
CA LYS A 269 19.09 9.88 9.18
C LYS A 269 18.02 10.53 10.06
N ILE A 270 16.93 9.81 10.34
CA ILE A 270 15.86 10.29 11.25
C ILE A 270 16.45 10.60 12.63
N LEU A 271 17.20 9.66 13.22
CA LEU A 271 17.82 9.86 14.54
C LEU A 271 18.79 11.05 14.55
N THR A 272 19.62 11.18 13.51
CA THR A 272 20.54 12.32 13.36
C THR A 272 19.78 13.64 13.28
N PHE A 273 18.69 13.70 12.52
CA PHE A 273 17.85 14.89 12.42
C PHE A 273 17.20 15.26 13.75
N CYS A 274 16.66 14.29 14.49
CA CYS A 274 16.11 14.50 15.83
C CYS A 274 17.15 15.08 16.81
N GLN A 275 18.39 14.60 16.75
CA GLN A 275 19.49 15.05 17.61
C GLN A 275 19.95 16.47 17.25
N THR A 276 20.14 16.74 15.96
CA THR A 276 20.62 18.04 15.45
C THR A 276 19.65 19.17 15.80
N HIS A 277 18.36 18.95 15.56
CA HIS A 277 17.33 19.98 15.73
C HIS A 277 16.73 20.00 17.13
N LYS A 278 17.17 19.12 18.03
CA LYS A 278 16.65 18.97 19.41
C LYS A 278 15.12 19.07 19.48
N ILE A 279 14.43 18.43 18.53
CA ILE A 279 12.97 18.59 18.29
C ILE A 279 12.13 18.23 19.53
N LEU A 280 12.71 17.47 20.45
CA LEU A 280 12.14 17.14 21.75
C LEU A 280 12.15 18.30 22.77
N SER A 281 12.66 19.49 22.41
CA SER A 281 12.88 20.61 23.35
C SER A 281 12.49 22.01 22.85
N VAL A 282 12.15 22.21 21.57
CA VAL A 282 11.89 23.54 20.99
C VAL A 282 10.65 23.52 20.07
N ASP A 283 9.83 24.58 20.15
CA ASP A 283 8.63 24.84 19.31
C ASP A 283 8.96 25.18 17.84
N ASP A 284 9.81 24.38 17.17
CA ASP A 284 10.01 24.51 15.73
C ASP A 284 8.94 23.70 14.96
N HIS A 285 7.82 24.37 14.69
CA HIS A 285 6.68 23.76 14.01
C HIS A 285 6.99 23.24 12.59
N VAL A 286 8.02 23.74 11.92
CA VAL A 286 8.35 23.32 10.53
C VAL A 286 9.10 22.00 10.57
N HIS A 287 10.20 21.93 11.33
CA HIS A 287 10.99 20.70 11.48
C HIS A 287 10.19 19.59 12.16
N MET A 288 9.33 19.94 13.12
CA MET A 288 8.42 18.97 13.75
C MET A 288 7.45 18.35 12.72
N LYS A 289 6.82 19.16 11.86
CA LYS A 289 5.95 18.64 10.80
C LYS A 289 6.73 17.79 9.80
N GLN A 290 7.89 18.25 9.36
CA GLN A 290 8.75 17.47 8.48
C GLN A 290 9.06 16.09 9.07
N LEU A 291 9.50 16.05 10.34
CA LEU A 291 9.77 14.81 11.05
C LEU A 291 8.53 13.92 11.16
N LEU A 292 7.37 14.50 11.48
CA LEU A 292 6.10 13.77 11.64
C LEU A 292 5.72 13.04 10.35
N TYR A 293 5.66 13.72 9.21
CA TYR A 293 5.29 13.10 7.94
C TYR A 293 6.32 12.09 7.47
N CYS A 294 7.61 12.42 7.54
CA CYS A 294 8.68 11.50 7.14
C CYS A 294 8.67 10.22 8.00
N SER A 295 8.54 10.37 9.32
CA SER A 295 8.50 9.24 10.25
C SER A 295 7.22 8.42 10.10
N THR A 296 6.08 9.05 9.86
CA THR A 296 4.80 8.35 9.68
C THR A 296 4.79 7.55 8.38
N ILE A 297 5.21 8.14 7.26
CA ILE A 297 5.26 7.43 5.97
C ILE A 297 6.29 6.30 6.02
N PHE A 298 7.46 6.54 6.63
CA PHE A 298 8.47 5.50 6.81
C PHE A 298 8.01 4.36 7.75
N PHE A 299 7.30 4.70 8.83
CA PHE A 299 6.67 3.72 9.71
C PHE A 299 5.67 2.85 8.95
N LEU A 300 4.78 3.45 8.15
CA LEU A 300 3.79 2.73 7.36
C LEU A 300 4.44 1.84 6.28
N TYR A 301 5.55 2.27 5.71
CA TYR A 301 6.35 1.44 4.81
C TYR A 301 6.97 0.23 5.54
N CYS A 302 7.56 0.44 6.72
CA CYS A 302 8.09 -0.66 7.54
C CYS A 302 6.99 -1.62 8.01
N LEU A 303 5.80 -1.11 8.28
CA LEU A 303 4.63 -1.88 8.66
C LEU A 303 4.12 -2.76 7.51
N ASP A 304 4.09 -2.24 6.28
CA ASP A 304 3.71 -3.01 5.09
C ASP A 304 4.71 -4.15 4.82
N ASP A 305 6.01 -3.86 4.94
CA ASP A 305 7.08 -4.87 4.86
C ASP A 305 6.94 -5.93 5.96
N TYR A 306 6.63 -5.52 7.20
CA TYR A 306 6.38 -6.42 8.32
C TYR A 306 5.20 -7.35 8.03
N LYS A 307 4.05 -6.79 7.62
CA LYS A 307 2.85 -7.56 7.27
C LYS A 307 3.09 -8.54 6.12
N SER A 308 3.77 -8.09 5.07
CA SER A 308 4.16 -8.94 3.94
C SER A 308 5.08 -10.09 4.37
N SER A 309 5.92 -9.86 5.39
CA SER A 309 6.80 -10.89 5.95
C SER A 309 6.06 -11.88 6.86
N LEU A 310 4.93 -11.49 7.47
CA LEU A 310 4.11 -12.38 8.30
C LEU A 310 3.34 -13.42 7.48
N SER A 311 3.00 -13.13 6.23
CA SER A 311 2.29 -14.06 5.34
C SER A 311 2.92 -14.05 3.94
N PRO A 312 4.15 -14.58 3.80
CA PRO A 312 4.86 -14.57 2.52
C PRO A 312 4.07 -15.32 1.44
N ASP A 313 4.15 -14.83 0.20
CA ASP A 313 3.49 -15.48 -0.94
C ASP A 313 4.05 -16.88 -1.15
N ALA A 314 3.15 -17.86 -1.28
CA ALA A 314 3.56 -19.25 -1.49
C ALA A 314 4.04 -19.47 -2.92
N SER A 315 5.10 -20.26 -3.09
CA SER A 315 5.47 -20.75 -4.41
C SER A 315 4.36 -21.63 -5.01
N PRO A 316 4.22 -21.72 -6.34
CA PRO A 316 3.21 -22.55 -6.97
C PRO A 316 3.25 -24.00 -6.45
N GLY A 317 2.14 -24.46 -5.85
CA GLY A 317 2.03 -25.81 -5.26
C GLY A 317 2.42 -25.93 -3.78
N GLN A 318 2.84 -24.85 -3.12
CA GLN A 318 3.07 -24.82 -1.67
C GLN A 318 1.92 -24.11 -0.93
N VAL A 319 1.66 -24.52 0.31
CA VAL A 319 0.65 -23.87 1.16
C VAL A 319 1.25 -22.61 1.78
N GLN A 320 0.55 -21.48 1.66
CA GLN A 320 0.93 -20.24 2.32
C GLN A 320 1.00 -20.45 3.83
N THR A 321 2.13 -20.09 4.44
CA THR A 321 2.35 -20.23 5.88
C THR A 321 2.45 -18.85 6.50
N SER A 322 1.51 -18.53 7.38
CA SER A 322 1.51 -17.28 8.15
C SER A 322 2.21 -17.45 9.50
N PHE A 323 2.71 -16.36 10.06
CA PHE A 323 3.42 -16.32 11.34
C PHE A 323 2.68 -15.46 12.36
N VAL A 324 2.83 -15.79 13.64
CA VAL A 324 2.22 -15.08 14.77
C VAL A 324 3.26 -14.89 15.87
N LEU A 325 3.37 -13.68 16.42
CA LEU A 325 4.24 -13.41 17.56
C LEU A 325 3.62 -13.96 18.85
N ILE A 326 4.41 -14.71 19.60
CA ILE A 326 4.06 -15.27 20.92
C ILE A 326 5.21 -15.05 21.90
N GLU A 327 4.90 -15.03 23.20
CA GLU A 327 5.93 -15.20 24.24
C GLU A 327 6.20 -16.70 24.41
N ALA A 328 7.38 -17.11 23.97
CA ALA A 328 7.82 -18.49 23.96
C ALA A 328 8.60 -18.82 25.24
N PHE A 329 9.11 -20.03 25.33
CA PHE A 329 9.58 -20.58 26.59
C PHE A 329 11.08 -20.36 26.79
N THR A 330 11.48 -20.30 28.07
CA THR A 330 12.87 -20.24 28.49
C THR A 330 13.18 -21.41 29.41
N ASP A 331 14.43 -21.87 29.38
CA ASP A 331 14.93 -22.92 30.24
C ASP A 331 16.26 -22.53 30.88
N THR A 332 16.30 -22.50 32.21
CA THR A 332 17.50 -22.13 32.98
C THR A 332 18.58 -23.20 32.93
N SER A 333 18.22 -24.45 32.59
CA SER A 333 19.15 -25.57 32.48
C SER A 333 19.98 -25.53 31.20
N LEU A 334 19.47 -24.87 30.16
CA LEU A 334 20.11 -24.75 28.85
C LEU A 334 21.06 -23.54 28.81
N SER A 335 22.15 -23.65 28.06
CA SER A 335 23.09 -22.55 27.84
C SER A 335 22.42 -21.35 27.16
N ASN A 336 22.77 -20.13 27.59
CA ASN A 336 22.31 -18.91 26.95
C ASN A 336 22.58 -18.95 25.43
N PRO A 337 21.64 -18.51 24.58
CA PRO A 337 21.86 -18.46 23.14
C PRO A 337 23.05 -17.54 22.82
N SER A 338 23.95 -17.99 21.95
CA SER A 338 25.07 -17.20 21.47
C SER A 338 24.56 -16.07 20.57
N LEU A 339 24.29 -14.91 21.15
CA LEU A 339 24.03 -13.68 20.38
C LEU A 339 25.37 -13.20 19.81
N GLU A 340 25.41 -12.85 18.51
CA GLU A 340 26.57 -12.19 17.90
C GLU A 340 26.98 -10.96 18.74
N PRO A 341 28.29 -10.67 18.89
CA PRO A 341 28.76 -9.63 19.78
C PRO A 341 28.28 -8.25 19.30
N LYS A 342 27.29 -7.67 20.00
CA LYS A 342 26.87 -6.28 19.78
C LYS A 342 28.06 -5.35 20.05
N SER A 343 28.45 -4.57 19.06
CA SER A 343 29.43 -3.48 19.21
C SER A 343 29.02 -2.53 20.34
N LYS A 344 29.95 -2.22 21.25
CA LYS A 344 29.77 -1.35 22.43
C LYS A 344 29.09 -0.01 22.06
N ARG A 345 27.76 0.08 22.19
CA ARG A 345 27.00 1.33 22.19
C ARG A 345 26.91 1.81 23.65
N ARG A 346 27.11 3.11 23.87
CA ARG A 346 27.20 3.79 25.17
C ARG A 346 26.01 3.42 26.08
N ARG A 347 26.31 3.00 27.31
CA ARG A 347 25.37 2.67 28.38
C ARG A 347 24.52 3.89 28.78
N THR A 348 23.21 3.72 28.76
CA THR A 348 22.22 4.53 29.46
C THR A 348 21.35 3.58 30.28
N ASP A 349 21.11 3.92 31.55
CA ASP A 349 20.62 3.07 32.66
C ASP A 349 19.14 2.58 32.55
N SER A 350 18.68 2.23 31.35
CA SER A 350 17.31 1.78 31.06
C SER A 350 17.25 0.42 30.32
N GLU A 351 18.21 -0.48 30.56
CA GLU A 351 18.16 -1.87 30.07
C GLU A 351 17.24 -2.74 30.96
N SER A 352 15.94 -2.46 30.95
CA SER A 352 14.93 -3.46 31.30
C SER A 352 14.85 -4.50 30.16
N SER A 353 15.80 -5.44 30.16
CA SER A 353 15.84 -6.69 29.37
C SER A 353 15.07 -6.68 28.04
N THR A 354 15.68 -6.15 26.96
CA THR A 354 15.14 -6.33 25.61
C THR A 354 14.90 -7.83 25.34
N PRO A 355 13.71 -8.26 24.88
CA PRO A 355 13.45 -9.68 24.67
C PRO A 355 14.28 -10.21 23.50
N ILE A 356 14.67 -11.48 23.58
CA ILE A 356 15.23 -12.21 22.44
C ILE A 356 14.08 -12.54 21.50
N ILE A 357 14.20 -12.18 20.23
CA ILE A 357 13.19 -12.46 19.20
C ILE A 357 13.76 -13.53 18.26
N THR A 358 13.06 -14.65 18.11
CA THR A 358 13.51 -15.80 17.30
C THR A 358 12.53 -16.17 16.19
N VAL A 359 13.04 -16.85 15.17
CA VAL A 359 12.29 -17.39 14.02
C VAL A 359 13.01 -18.64 13.53
N ASP A 360 12.31 -19.76 13.34
CA ASP A 360 12.91 -21.07 13.07
C ASP A 360 13.82 -21.12 11.83
N LYS A 361 13.40 -20.46 10.75
CA LYS A 361 14.13 -20.48 9.47
C LYS A 361 14.91 -19.19 9.30
N ASN A 362 16.19 -19.31 8.93
CA ASN A 362 17.07 -18.17 8.67
C ASN A 362 16.52 -17.23 7.59
N GLU A 363 15.80 -17.75 6.60
CA GLU A 363 15.15 -16.99 5.53
C GLU A 363 14.12 -15.97 6.06
N ASN A 364 13.51 -16.27 7.22
CA ASN A 364 12.46 -15.47 7.84
C ASN A 364 12.99 -14.53 8.94
N LYS A 365 14.31 -14.42 9.14
CA LYS A 365 14.92 -13.49 10.10
C LYS A 365 14.51 -12.03 9.85
N ASN A 366 14.14 -11.71 8.62
CA ASN A 366 13.65 -10.39 8.24
C ASN A 366 12.36 -9.98 8.97
N ILE A 367 11.51 -10.94 9.39
CA ILE A 367 10.28 -10.65 10.15
C ILE A 367 10.62 -9.87 11.43
N ALA A 368 11.55 -10.38 12.22
CA ALA A 368 11.97 -9.76 13.49
C ALA A 368 12.62 -8.38 13.26
N ASN A 369 13.46 -8.25 12.24
CA ASN A 369 14.09 -6.97 11.90
C ASN A 369 13.07 -5.92 11.46
N ASN A 370 12.09 -6.31 10.63
CA ASN A 370 11.02 -5.42 10.17
C ASN A 370 10.14 -4.97 11.33
N PHE A 371 9.77 -5.89 12.23
CA PHE A 371 9.02 -5.57 13.44
C PHE A 371 9.76 -4.59 14.36
N LEU A 372 11.06 -4.82 14.61
CA LEU A 372 11.86 -3.93 15.46
C LEU A 372 12.00 -2.54 14.84
N MET A 373 12.15 -2.45 13.51
CA MET A 373 12.19 -1.15 12.82
C MET A 373 10.86 -0.40 12.94
N ALA A 374 9.73 -1.09 12.73
CA ALA A 374 8.40 -0.51 12.93
C ALA A 374 8.19 -0.08 14.39
N SER A 375 8.62 -0.89 15.35
CA SER A 375 8.57 -0.60 16.80
C SER A 375 9.38 0.63 17.17
N ASN A 376 10.59 0.77 16.63
CA ASN A 376 11.42 1.94 16.85
C ASN A 376 10.76 3.23 16.31
N CYS A 377 10.13 3.14 15.12
CA CYS A 377 9.40 4.27 14.55
C CYS A 377 8.17 4.62 15.40
N TRP A 378 7.44 3.62 15.89
CA TRP A 378 6.30 3.81 16.77
C TRP A 378 6.70 4.45 18.10
N ASP A 379 7.77 3.97 18.73
CA ASP A 379 8.35 4.56 19.95
C ASP A 379 8.75 6.03 19.71
N LEU A 380 9.31 6.36 18.54
CA LEU A 380 9.63 7.74 18.17
C LEU A 380 8.37 8.62 18.03
N LEU A 381 7.35 8.12 17.33
CA LEU A 381 6.04 8.78 17.16
C LEU A 381 5.34 9.07 18.50
N HIS A 382 5.65 8.26 19.53
CA HIS A 382 5.08 8.39 20.87
C HIS A 382 6.06 8.92 21.93
N SER A 383 7.21 9.45 21.50
CA SER A 383 8.27 9.91 22.39
C SER A 383 7.92 11.17 23.21
N SER A 384 6.97 11.98 22.73
CA SER A 384 6.50 13.21 23.39
C SER A 384 5.01 13.42 23.18
N GLU A 385 4.34 14.05 24.15
CA GLU A 385 2.89 14.28 24.09
C GLU A 385 2.45 15.14 22.89
N ILE A 386 3.28 16.11 22.49
CA ILE A 386 3.02 16.95 21.33
C ILE A 386 3.04 16.11 20.06
N PHE A 387 4.07 15.27 19.91
CA PHE A 387 4.24 14.44 18.72
C PHE A 387 3.17 13.36 18.63
N THR A 388 2.83 12.71 19.75
CA THR A 388 1.71 11.76 19.86
C THR A 388 0.40 12.42 19.44
N ARG A 389 0.10 13.63 19.92
CA ARG A 389 -1.14 14.34 19.59
C ARG A 389 -1.24 14.69 18.10
N GLU A 390 -0.16 15.17 17.48
CA GLU A 390 -0.15 15.45 16.04
C GLU A 390 -0.22 14.16 15.21
N TYR A 391 0.44 13.09 15.66
CA TYR A 391 0.31 11.76 15.05
C TYR A 391 -1.13 11.25 15.12
N ILE A 392 -1.82 11.35 16.27
CA ILE A 392 -3.23 10.94 16.41
C ILE A 392 -4.14 11.68 15.43
N LYS A 393 -3.89 12.98 15.18
CA LYS A 393 -4.64 13.74 14.18
C LYS A 393 -4.43 13.16 12.77
N LEU A 394 -3.20 12.85 12.41
CA LEU A 394 -2.85 12.26 11.13
C LEU A 394 -3.40 10.83 10.98
N HIS A 395 -3.29 10.01 12.03
CA HIS A 395 -3.84 8.66 12.14
C HIS A 395 -5.35 8.64 11.89
N ASN A 396 -6.10 9.49 12.59
CA ASN A 396 -7.55 9.59 12.43
C ASN A 396 -7.94 10.06 11.02
N HIS A 397 -7.16 10.96 10.44
CA HIS A 397 -7.40 11.44 9.09
C HIS A 397 -7.17 10.36 8.02
N LEU A 398 -6.10 9.57 8.18
CA LEU A 398 -5.72 8.50 7.26
C LEU A 398 -6.47 7.17 7.53
N LYS A 399 -7.28 7.10 8.59
CA LYS A 399 -8.07 5.91 9.00
C LYS A 399 -7.20 4.66 9.13
N LEU A 400 -6.10 4.77 9.87
CA LEU A 400 -5.09 3.71 9.97
C LEU A 400 -5.48 2.55 10.91
N ASP A 401 -6.63 2.60 11.58
CA ASP A 401 -7.03 1.62 12.60
C ASP A 401 -6.92 0.18 12.10
N SER A 402 -7.59 -0.14 10.99
CA SER A 402 -7.57 -1.49 10.39
C SER A 402 -6.18 -1.91 9.90
N ILE A 403 -5.32 -0.95 9.57
CA ILE A 403 -3.95 -1.21 9.17
C ILE A 403 -3.09 -1.54 10.40
N LEU A 404 -3.43 -1.05 11.59
CA LEU A 404 -2.60 -1.19 12.78
C LEU A 404 -3.00 -2.33 13.71
N GLU A 405 -4.24 -2.84 13.64
CA GLU A 405 -4.79 -3.86 14.56
C GLU A 405 -3.81 -4.99 14.93
N ASP A 406 -3.32 -5.76 13.95
CA ASP A 406 -2.43 -6.89 14.22
C ASP A 406 -1.07 -6.48 14.79
N TYR A 407 -0.54 -5.35 14.32
CA TYR A 407 0.74 -4.83 14.79
C TYR A 407 0.66 -4.33 16.23
N LEU A 408 -0.44 -3.68 16.61
CA LEU A 408 -0.64 -3.19 17.97
C LEU A 408 -0.73 -4.33 18.99
N ILE A 409 -1.31 -5.47 18.60
CA ILE A 409 -1.32 -6.68 19.42
C ILE A 409 0.10 -7.20 19.65
N ASP A 410 0.90 -7.33 18.57
CA ASP A 410 2.29 -7.79 18.65
C ASP A 410 3.17 -6.81 19.45
N TYR A 411 2.93 -5.51 19.29
CA TYR A 411 3.62 -4.45 20.03
C TYR A 411 3.24 -4.42 21.51
N ALA A 412 1.97 -4.60 21.85
CA ALA A 412 1.50 -4.71 23.23
C ALA A 412 2.11 -5.95 23.91
N LEU A 413 2.19 -7.08 23.20
CA LEU A 413 2.92 -8.25 23.65
C LEU A 413 4.40 -7.89 23.88
N TYR A 414 5.07 -7.24 22.93
CA TYR A 414 6.47 -6.80 23.07
C TYR A 414 6.70 -5.91 24.31
N LYS A 415 5.79 -4.96 24.60
CA LYS A 415 5.88 -4.06 25.78
C LYS A 415 5.34 -4.64 27.09
N LYS A 416 4.84 -5.89 27.11
CA LYS A 416 4.19 -6.55 28.26
C LYS A 416 2.84 -5.94 28.69
N CYS A 417 2.15 -5.25 27.79
CA CYS A 417 0.81 -4.72 28.01
C CYS A 417 -0.24 -5.81 27.70
N TYR A 418 -0.27 -6.88 28.51
CA TYR A 418 -1.12 -8.05 28.24
C TYR A 418 -2.62 -7.74 28.28
N ASP A 419 -3.05 -6.80 29.13
CA ASP A 419 -4.46 -6.42 29.24
C ASP A 419 -4.96 -5.70 27.98
N GLU A 420 -4.17 -4.78 27.41
CA GLU A 420 -4.48 -4.12 26.13
C GLU A 420 -4.55 -5.14 24.98
N ALA A 421 -3.57 -6.06 24.91
CA ALA A 421 -3.54 -7.08 23.87
C ALA A 421 -4.78 -7.99 23.91
N VAL A 422 -5.21 -8.40 25.12
CA VAL A 422 -6.44 -9.19 25.29
C VAL A 422 -7.68 -8.39 24.88
N ALA A 423 -7.77 -7.12 25.27
CA ALA A 423 -8.91 -6.27 24.92
C ALA A 423 -9.06 -6.08 23.40
N GLN A 424 -7.95 -5.98 22.66
CA GLN A 424 -7.97 -5.86 21.18
C GLN A 424 -8.31 -7.17 20.47
N LEU A 425 -7.93 -8.31 21.05
CA LEU A 425 -8.20 -9.63 20.49
C LEU A 425 -9.63 -10.10 20.76
N GLN A 426 -10.20 -9.70 21.89
CA GLN A 426 -11.55 -10.07 22.29
C GLN A 426 -12.60 -9.24 21.54
N PRO A 427 -13.55 -9.89 20.88
CA PRO A 427 -14.67 -9.18 20.28
C PRO A 427 -15.61 -8.65 21.37
N PRO A 428 -16.27 -7.50 21.13
CA PRO A 428 -17.13 -6.84 22.12
C PRO A 428 -18.34 -7.68 22.59
N SER A 429 -18.63 -8.81 21.94
CA SER A 429 -19.80 -9.67 22.19
C SER A 429 -19.50 -11.11 22.63
N GLY A 430 -18.28 -11.43 23.08
CA GLY A 430 -18.05 -12.67 23.86
C GLY A 430 -18.12 -14.00 23.11
N ILE A 431 -17.56 -14.06 21.89
CA ILE A 431 -17.25 -15.22 21.01
C ILE A 431 -18.12 -15.30 19.72
N PRO A 432 -17.72 -14.61 18.64
CA PRO A 432 -17.88 -15.02 17.24
C PRO A 432 -16.71 -15.92 16.78
N ASP A 433 -16.81 -16.47 15.56
CA ASP A 433 -15.85 -17.34 14.87
C ASP A 433 -14.46 -16.68 14.77
N LEU A 434 -13.59 -16.92 15.77
CA LEU A 434 -12.24 -16.35 15.84
C LEU A 434 -11.28 -17.16 14.97
N THR A 435 -10.33 -16.49 14.34
CA THR A 435 -9.30 -17.17 13.54
C THR A 435 -8.31 -17.94 14.42
N LEU A 436 -7.66 -18.97 13.86
CA LEU A 436 -6.61 -19.75 14.52
C LEU A 436 -5.54 -18.84 15.17
N SER A 437 -5.07 -17.83 14.45
CA SER A 437 -4.11 -16.84 14.93
C SER A 437 -4.56 -16.16 16.23
N ARG A 438 -5.82 -15.70 16.28
CA ARG A 438 -6.38 -15.04 17.47
C ARG A 438 -6.49 -15.99 18.66
N HIS A 439 -6.90 -17.23 18.44
CA HIS A 439 -6.95 -18.24 19.50
C HIS A 439 -5.58 -18.54 20.10
N ILE A 440 -4.54 -18.67 19.27
CA ILE A 440 -3.17 -18.90 19.72
C ILE A 440 -2.64 -17.71 20.54
N ARG A 441 -2.84 -16.48 20.06
CA ARG A 441 -2.47 -15.28 20.82
C ARG A 441 -3.19 -15.19 22.17
N LEU A 442 -4.50 -15.46 22.21
CA LEU A 442 -5.27 -15.46 23.45
C LEU A 442 -4.82 -16.55 24.43
N ALA A 443 -4.55 -17.77 23.96
CA ALA A 443 -4.00 -18.84 24.79
C ALA A 443 -2.66 -18.43 25.44
N ASN A 444 -1.76 -17.83 24.66
CA ASN A 444 -0.48 -17.32 25.15
C ASN A 444 -0.68 -16.23 26.23
N LEU A 445 -1.52 -15.23 25.95
CA LEU A 445 -1.79 -14.13 26.89
C LEU A 445 -2.47 -14.60 28.18
N PHE A 446 -3.43 -15.52 28.11
CA PHE A 446 -4.08 -16.05 29.31
C PHE A 446 -3.15 -16.91 30.16
N TYR A 447 -2.22 -17.65 29.54
CA TYR A 447 -1.15 -18.32 30.26
C TYR A 447 -0.26 -17.31 31.01
N LEU A 448 0.20 -16.24 30.34
CA LEU A 448 1.02 -15.19 30.98
C LEU A 448 0.29 -14.49 32.13
N LYS A 449 -1.04 -14.33 32.01
CA LYS A 449 -1.92 -13.81 33.07
C LYS A 449 -2.30 -14.83 34.16
N LYS A 450 -1.78 -16.06 34.09
CA LYS A 450 -2.08 -17.19 35.00
C LYS A 450 -3.57 -17.59 35.03
N SER A 451 -4.32 -17.28 33.97
CA SER A 451 -5.70 -17.71 33.79
C SER A 451 -5.73 -19.02 32.98
N TYR A 452 -5.36 -20.12 33.64
CA TYR A 452 -5.19 -21.41 32.95
C TYR A 452 -6.49 -21.99 32.37
N GLY A 453 -7.64 -21.68 32.97
CA GLY A 453 -8.95 -22.11 32.44
C GLY A 453 -9.23 -21.52 31.06
N ASN A 454 -9.15 -20.19 30.94
CA ASN A 454 -9.37 -19.50 29.66
C ASN A 454 -8.29 -19.85 28.62
N CYS A 455 -7.05 -20.07 29.08
CA CYS A 455 -5.97 -20.57 28.21
C CYS A 455 -6.37 -21.91 27.57
N PHE A 456 -6.87 -22.86 28.36
CA PHE A 456 -7.27 -24.18 27.88
C PHE A 456 -8.40 -24.13 26.86
N GLU A 457 -9.44 -23.31 27.09
CA GLU A 457 -10.55 -23.14 26.14
C GLU A 457 -10.06 -22.68 24.76
N HIS A 458 -9.11 -21.74 24.72
CA HIS A 458 -8.54 -21.28 23.47
C HIS A 458 -7.57 -22.28 22.81
N ILE A 459 -6.87 -23.11 23.59
CA ILE A 459 -6.10 -24.23 23.04
C ILE A 459 -7.03 -25.22 22.36
N LEU A 460 -8.15 -25.61 23.00
CA LEU A 460 -9.13 -26.51 22.40
C LEU A 460 -9.71 -25.96 21.11
N ALA A 461 -10.12 -24.69 21.11
CA ALA A 461 -10.64 -24.02 19.92
C ALA A 461 -9.59 -23.92 18.81
N ALA A 462 -8.33 -23.61 19.13
CA ALA A 462 -7.25 -23.58 18.15
C ALA A 462 -7.02 -24.95 17.49
N VAL A 463 -7.00 -26.03 18.27
CA VAL A 463 -6.79 -27.39 17.75
C VAL A 463 -7.90 -27.82 16.80
N GLN A 464 -9.15 -27.39 17.04
CA GLN A 464 -10.28 -27.67 16.14
C GLN A 464 -10.17 -26.97 14.78
N LEU A 465 -9.43 -25.86 14.71
CA LEU A 465 -9.22 -25.06 13.49
C LEU A 465 -7.95 -25.46 12.71
N LEU A 466 -7.18 -26.45 13.17
CA LEU A 466 -5.96 -26.88 12.50
C LEU A 466 -6.27 -27.62 11.20
N ASN A 467 -5.64 -27.17 10.12
CA ASN A 467 -5.73 -27.80 8.81
C ASN A 467 -4.65 -28.88 8.64
N SER A 468 -5.06 -30.12 8.32
CA SER A 468 -4.14 -31.24 8.07
C SER A 468 -3.30 -31.08 6.78
N GLY A 469 -3.68 -30.15 5.89
CA GLY A 469 -2.94 -29.86 4.65
C GLY A 469 -1.63 -29.08 4.83
N ASN A 470 -1.43 -28.41 5.98
CA ASN A 470 -0.19 -27.65 6.27
C ASN A 470 0.57 -28.26 7.45
N LEU A 471 1.27 -29.38 7.21
CA LEU A 471 1.94 -30.14 8.27
C LEU A 471 3.02 -29.33 9.01
N GLY A 472 3.90 -28.62 8.29
CA GLY A 472 5.06 -27.93 8.86
C GLY A 472 6.05 -28.85 9.57
N SER A 473 6.99 -28.26 10.31
CA SER A 473 7.99 -28.97 11.12
C SER A 473 7.92 -28.50 12.57
N LEU A 474 8.44 -29.30 13.50
CA LEU A 474 8.66 -28.85 14.88
C LEU A 474 9.71 -27.74 14.92
N SER A 475 9.46 -26.74 15.73
CA SER A 475 10.36 -25.62 16.01
C SER A 475 11.52 -26.09 16.88
N THR A 476 12.74 -25.71 16.50
CA THR A 476 13.94 -25.91 17.32
C THR A 476 14.27 -24.70 18.19
N GLN A 477 13.58 -23.57 17.97
CA GLN A 477 13.84 -22.31 18.68
C GLN A 477 12.72 -21.94 19.65
N LEU A 478 11.66 -22.74 19.78
CA LEU A 478 10.54 -22.49 20.69
C LEU A 478 10.95 -22.42 22.17
N VAL A 479 12.06 -23.07 22.53
CA VAL A 479 12.68 -22.99 23.86
C VAL A 479 14.10 -22.50 23.69
N ILE A 480 14.48 -21.49 24.47
CA ILE A 480 15.87 -21.00 24.53
C ILE A 480 16.43 -21.11 25.95
N GLY A 481 17.76 -21.19 26.06
CA GLY A 481 18.43 -21.19 27.35
C GLY A 481 18.47 -19.81 28.01
N GLY A 482 18.48 -19.82 29.34
CA GLY A 482 18.62 -18.63 30.18
C GLY A 482 17.33 -18.07 30.76
N ASN A 483 17.43 -16.87 31.34
CA ASN A 483 16.33 -16.15 31.99
C ASN A 483 15.82 -14.94 31.19
N GLN A 484 16.41 -14.69 30.01
CA GLN A 484 16.02 -13.56 29.19
C GLN A 484 14.70 -13.86 28.49
N ARG A 485 13.76 -12.91 28.56
CA ARG A 485 12.45 -13.03 27.92
C ARG A 485 12.58 -13.39 26.44
N HIS A 486 11.74 -14.30 26.00
CA HIS A 486 11.80 -14.89 24.67
C HIS A 486 10.48 -14.65 23.91
N LEU A 487 10.55 -13.96 22.78
CA LEU A 487 9.47 -13.84 21.83
C LEU A 487 9.80 -14.67 20.59
N HIS A 488 8.82 -15.38 20.04
CA HIS A 488 9.01 -16.25 18.90
C HIS A 488 7.91 -16.01 17.86
N TYR A 489 8.30 -15.96 16.59
CA TYR A 489 7.33 -15.98 15.49
C TYR A 489 6.96 -17.42 15.16
N LEU A 490 5.83 -17.86 15.71
CA LEU A 490 5.30 -19.20 15.52
C LEU A 490 4.70 -19.36 14.11
N PRO A 491 5.15 -20.33 13.30
CA PRO A 491 4.48 -20.66 12.04
C PRO A 491 3.12 -21.33 12.31
N LEU A 492 2.06 -20.83 11.68
CA LEU A 492 0.70 -21.40 11.74
C LEU A 492 0.59 -22.68 10.89
N THR A 493 1.33 -23.69 11.31
CA THR A 493 1.36 -25.05 10.74
C THR A 493 0.84 -26.03 11.78
N LEU A 494 0.41 -27.22 11.35
CA LEU A 494 -0.07 -28.27 12.25
C LEU A 494 0.96 -28.58 13.34
N ASN A 495 2.20 -28.90 12.95
CA ASN A 495 3.24 -29.31 13.88
C ASN A 495 3.70 -28.15 14.78
N GLY A 496 3.89 -26.95 14.23
CA GLY A 496 4.31 -25.78 15.02
C GLY A 496 3.27 -25.38 16.08
N VAL A 497 1.99 -25.31 15.69
CA VAL A 497 0.92 -24.96 16.62
C VAL A 497 0.70 -26.06 17.66
N LEU A 498 0.69 -27.33 17.25
CA LEU A 498 0.53 -28.45 18.18
C LEU A 498 1.65 -28.48 19.21
N GLN A 499 2.90 -28.30 18.76
CA GLN A 499 4.07 -28.21 19.65
C GLN A 499 3.90 -27.10 20.68
N PHE A 500 3.54 -25.90 20.25
CA PHE A 500 3.31 -24.77 21.14
C PHE A 500 2.19 -25.05 22.15
N CYS A 501 1.04 -25.54 21.70
CA CYS A 501 -0.09 -25.88 22.58
C CYS A 501 0.28 -26.94 23.61
N VAL A 502 0.97 -28.01 23.19
CA VAL A 502 1.42 -29.09 24.09
C VAL A 502 2.39 -28.56 25.13
N LYS A 503 3.37 -27.74 24.72
CA LYS A 503 4.34 -27.13 25.63
C LYS A 503 3.66 -26.22 26.66
N LEU A 504 2.69 -25.42 26.21
CA LEU A 504 1.88 -24.55 27.05
C LEU A 504 1.09 -25.36 28.09
N LEU A 505 0.47 -26.48 27.69
CA LEU A 505 -0.24 -27.39 28.60
C LEU A 505 0.69 -28.01 29.64
N ILE A 506 1.86 -28.52 29.22
CA ILE A 506 2.86 -29.08 30.13
C ILE A 506 3.27 -28.03 31.17
N ARG A 507 3.53 -26.79 30.76
CA ARG A 507 3.92 -25.69 31.67
C ARG A 507 2.78 -25.30 32.62
N CYS A 508 1.54 -25.16 32.13
CA CYS A 508 0.36 -24.95 32.96
C CYS A 508 0.22 -26.03 34.04
N ILE A 509 0.41 -27.30 33.68
CA ILE A 509 0.35 -28.43 34.62
C ILE A 509 1.52 -28.37 35.61
N LYS A 510 2.75 -28.15 35.16
CA LYS A 510 3.92 -28.01 36.05
C LYS A 510 3.71 -26.91 37.07
N GLU A 511 3.29 -25.71 36.65
CA GLU A 511 3.09 -24.56 37.56
C GLU A 511 1.92 -24.75 38.52
N LYS A 512 0.78 -25.30 38.06
CA LYS A 512 -0.38 -25.51 38.94
C LYS A 512 -0.12 -26.61 39.98
N PHE A 513 0.57 -27.68 39.59
CA PHE A 513 0.74 -28.86 40.43
C PHE A 513 2.01 -28.87 41.28
N GLN A 514 2.96 -27.95 41.04
CA GLN A 514 4.04 -27.66 42.00
C GLN A 514 3.51 -27.34 43.41
N HIS A 515 2.30 -26.80 43.51
CA HIS A 515 1.70 -26.37 44.78
C HIS A 515 0.75 -27.39 45.44
N THR A 516 0.26 -28.40 44.70
CA THR A 516 -0.83 -29.28 45.18
C THR A 516 -0.43 -30.74 45.44
N LEU A 517 0.82 -31.14 45.14
CA LEU A 517 1.43 -32.46 45.44
C LEU A 517 0.67 -33.71 44.93
N ILE A 518 -0.47 -33.59 44.27
CA ILE A 518 -1.30 -34.74 43.86
C ILE A 518 -1.37 -34.80 42.32
N TYR A 519 -0.46 -35.57 41.72
CA TYR A 519 -0.53 -35.97 40.31
C TYR A 519 -1.31 -37.27 40.16
N ASN A 520 -2.63 -37.25 39.89
CA ASN A 520 -3.36 -38.51 39.67
C ASN A 520 -2.86 -39.25 38.40
N ASP A 521 -3.15 -40.55 38.29
CA ASP A 521 -2.70 -41.39 37.17
C ASP A 521 -3.15 -40.85 35.80
N LEU A 522 -4.30 -40.18 35.75
CA LEU A 522 -4.79 -39.50 34.55
C LEU A 522 -3.86 -38.35 34.13
N VAL A 523 -3.45 -37.49 35.06
CA VAL A 523 -2.51 -36.38 34.80
C VAL A 523 -1.15 -36.93 34.41
N ILE A 524 -0.63 -37.93 35.13
CA ILE A 524 0.66 -38.57 34.83
C ILE A 524 0.62 -39.19 33.42
N GLY A 525 -0.41 -39.96 33.09
CA GLY A 525 -0.54 -40.57 31.78
C GLY A 525 -0.68 -39.56 30.64
N ASN A 526 -1.48 -38.50 30.83
CA ASN A 526 -1.56 -37.40 29.86
C ASN A 526 -0.19 -36.72 29.67
N LEU A 527 0.55 -36.44 30.74
CA LEU A 527 1.89 -35.85 30.67
C LEU A 527 2.88 -36.75 29.93
N LEU A 528 2.85 -38.06 30.17
CA LEU A 528 3.68 -39.02 29.45
C LEU A 528 3.41 -39.02 27.95
N VAL A 529 2.15 -38.82 27.52
CA VAL A 529 1.82 -38.67 26.09
C VAL A 529 2.32 -37.34 25.54
N LEU A 530 2.05 -36.24 26.24
CA LEU A 530 2.40 -34.89 25.78
C LEU A 530 3.91 -34.69 25.61
N ILE A 531 4.72 -35.24 26.51
CA ILE A 531 6.19 -35.15 26.46
C ILE A 531 6.79 -35.84 25.23
N GLN A 532 6.10 -36.82 24.64
CA GLN A 532 6.59 -37.53 23.46
C GLN A 532 6.68 -36.65 22.22
N LEU A 533 5.89 -35.57 22.13
CA LEU A 533 5.88 -34.69 20.95
C LEU A 533 7.21 -33.94 20.77
N ASP A 534 7.83 -33.54 21.88
CA ASP A 534 9.03 -32.71 21.93
C ASP A 534 10.28 -33.50 22.38
N TRP A 535 10.23 -34.84 22.35
CA TRP A 535 11.34 -35.68 22.79
C TRP A 535 12.62 -35.36 21.97
N PRO A 536 13.79 -35.13 22.60
CA PRO A 536 14.13 -35.30 24.02
C PRO A 536 14.11 -34.01 24.88
N LEU A 537 13.56 -32.88 24.41
CA LEU A 537 13.64 -31.58 25.12
C LEU A 537 12.99 -31.56 26.52
N GLU A 538 12.09 -32.49 26.81
CA GLU A 538 11.40 -32.61 28.12
C GLU A 538 11.83 -33.88 28.89
N GLU A 539 12.94 -34.51 28.51
CA GLU A 539 13.46 -35.75 29.11
C GLU A 539 13.69 -35.61 30.63
N ASP A 540 14.19 -34.47 31.09
CA ASP A 540 14.49 -34.21 32.51
C ASP A 540 13.27 -34.33 33.43
N PHE A 541 12.06 -34.21 32.87
CA PHE A 541 10.82 -34.35 33.65
C PHE A 541 10.37 -35.82 33.80
N LEU A 542 10.86 -36.72 32.95
CA LEU A 542 10.48 -38.13 32.97
C LEU A 542 10.87 -38.85 34.27
N PRO A 543 12.11 -38.69 34.83
CA PRO A 543 12.46 -39.31 36.11
C PRO A 543 11.53 -38.91 37.26
N PHE A 544 11.07 -37.65 37.27
CA PHE A 544 10.12 -37.18 38.27
C PHE A 544 8.77 -37.91 38.16
N LEU A 545 8.23 -38.06 36.94
CA LEU A 545 6.98 -38.78 36.71
C LEU A 545 7.10 -40.27 37.07
N MET A 546 8.24 -40.89 36.74
CA MET A 546 8.50 -42.29 37.09
C MET A 546 8.58 -42.50 38.61
N ASN A 547 9.24 -41.59 39.34
CA ASN A 547 9.27 -41.64 40.80
C ASN A 547 7.86 -41.51 41.41
N GLN A 548 6.99 -40.66 40.85
CA GLN A 548 5.60 -40.54 41.31
C GLN A 548 4.80 -41.83 41.12
N ILE A 549 4.98 -42.52 39.98
CA ILE A 549 4.38 -43.82 39.72
C ILE A 549 4.90 -44.86 40.73
N GLN A 550 6.21 -44.93 40.92
CA GLN A 550 6.85 -45.87 41.84
C GLN A 550 6.38 -45.68 43.29
N GLN A 551 6.26 -44.42 43.75
CA GLN A 551 5.76 -44.11 45.11
C GLN A 551 4.32 -44.57 45.33
N ARG A 552 3.50 -44.63 44.28
CA ARG A 552 2.10 -45.05 44.36
C ARG A 552 1.91 -46.56 44.24
N GLY A 553 2.90 -47.27 43.71
CA GLY A 553 2.89 -48.72 43.54
C GLY A 553 1.86 -49.26 42.54
N SER A 554 1.11 -48.38 41.85
CA SER A 554 0.21 -48.74 40.76
C SER A 554 0.00 -47.53 39.85
N PHE A 555 -0.16 -47.81 38.55
CA PHE A 555 -0.46 -46.80 37.55
C PHE A 555 -1.47 -47.33 36.54
N SER A 556 -2.60 -46.64 36.38
CA SER A 556 -3.64 -46.99 35.41
C SER A 556 -3.97 -45.83 34.49
N TYR A 557 -3.70 -46.01 33.19
CA TYR A 557 -4.05 -45.03 32.16
C TYR A 557 -4.75 -45.70 30.97
N MET A 558 -6.08 -45.63 31.00
CA MET A 558 -6.97 -46.33 30.05
C MET A 558 -6.79 -45.93 28.58
N LEU A 559 -6.24 -44.74 28.31
CA LEU A 559 -6.00 -44.27 26.94
C LEU A 559 -4.84 -45.01 26.26
N PHE A 560 -3.83 -45.49 26.99
CA PHE A 560 -2.82 -46.42 26.45
C PHE A 560 -3.44 -47.77 26.10
N GLN A 561 -4.37 -48.25 26.92
CA GLN A 561 -5.00 -49.55 26.72
C GLN A 561 -5.96 -49.59 25.52
N LYS A 562 -6.52 -48.45 25.10
CA LYS A 562 -7.37 -48.38 23.89
C LYS A 562 -6.55 -48.42 22.60
N ASN A 563 -5.40 -47.73 22.54
CA ASN A 563 -4.56 -47.67 21.34
C ASN A 563 -3.63 -48.89 21.19
N CYS A 564 -3.33 -49.61 22.26
CA CYS A 564 -2.61 -50.89 22.22
C CYS A 564 -3.47 -52.09 21.79
N ARG A 565 -4.78 -51.96 21.56
CA ARG A 565 -5.63 -53.12 21.19
C ARG A 565 -5.35 -53.71 19.80
N THR A 566 -4.46 -53.10 19.01
CA THR A 566 -3.88 -53.72 17.80
C THR A 566 -2.65 -54.59 18.11
N CYS A 567 -2.07 -54.51 19.31
CA CYS A 567 -1.11 -55.48 19.83
C CYS A 567 -1.81 -56.35 20.87
N GLY A 568 -2.22 -57.53 20.43
CA GLY A 568 -2.88 -58.51 21.29
C GLY A 568 -2.04 -58.85 22.52
N GLN A 569 -2.77 -59.08 23.62
CA GLN A 569 -2.35 -59.82 24.80
C GLN A 569 -1.06 -59.32 25.49
N ASN A 570 -1.23 -58.34 26.37
CA ASN A 570 -1.08 -58.52 27.81
C ASN A 570 -1.21 -57.15 28.46
N GLY A 571 -2.01 -57.06 29.52
CA GLY A 571 -2.09 -55.87 30.33
C GLY A 571 -0.71 -55.57 30.90
N VAL A 572 -0.05 -54.55 30.36
CA VAL A 572 1.09 -53.94 31.01
C VAL A 572 0.52 -53.08 32.13
N VAL A 573 0.44 -53.68 33.31
CA VAL A 573 0.57 -52.93 34.56
C VAL A 573 2.03 -52.45 34.57
N VAL A 574 2.23 -51.14 34.51
CA VAL A 574 3.54 -50.53 34.83
C VAL A 574 3.74 -50.60 36.32
#